data_AF-A0A7W0F6I7-F1
#
_entry.id   AF-A0A7W0F6I7-F1
#
_cell.length_a   1.000
_cell.length_b   1.000
_cell.length_c   1.000
_cell.angle_alpha   90.00
_cell.angle_beta   90.00
_cell.angle_gamma   90.00
#
_symmetry.space_group_name_H-M   'P 1'
#
loop_
_entity.id
_entity.type
_entity.pdbx_description
1 polymer ?
#
loop_
_entity_poly.entity_id
_entity_poly.type
_entity_poly.pdbx_seq_one_letter_code
_entity_poly.pdbx_strand_id
1 'polypeptide(L)'
;MPVKKKSGVRGQGLGVSKKTKTQNLTPNTAVIKGNLKCKRTPSRILEEQIQHAVQEGARQLHIIADGQHGIGGRIWPRGEDVKITVEGPVGQRLGSMGMPGTEITVNGSVSDDVGWLNCGAKITVLGDATNGAWNAAAQGTLYVQGSGGARCDTMTKHNPRFDPPQSWYFRDVGDSFAEFKAGGIAVICGVNPRNPKNIIGYRPCVGMVGGTIYFRGPIHGYSEKDVKLVDLTPQDWEWLKVNMKPFLEAIDRKSYYNELTRSSDDWKKLIAYTPQERRGRKWLKVSLPDFRKNMWDKEVGNGGIFAEYLNHELSLLPYITTGNDRRNRPIWANEKFTPPCAYACPTHIPSHKRASLIRQGKLNEALELVRHYSPLPATVCGEICPNLCMQACTRARLDKPLAIDKMGELSLDLPAPEKAAPTGHKIAVIGGGPAGMSAAWQ
;
A
#
# COMPACT_ATOMS: atom_id res chain seq x y z
N MET A 1 42.36 -31.14 -31.71
CA MET A 1 43.11 -30.16 -32.52
C MET A 1 42.32 -28.85 -32.55
N PRO A 2 42.84 -27.74 -31.99
CA PRO A 2 42.12 -26.49 -31.87
C PRO A 2 42.31 -25.61 -33.12
N VAL A 3 41.24 -24.95 -33.55
CA VAL A 3 41.26 -23.97 -34.64
C VAL A 3 41.42 -22.57 -34.05
N LYS A 4 42.49 -21.89 -34.44
CA LYS A 4 42.77 -20.48 -34.18
C LYS A 4 41.76 -19.58 -34.90
N LYS A 5 41.30 -18.51 -34.24
CA LYS A 5 40.95 -17.25 -34.90
C LYS A 5 41.63 -16.08 -34.18
N LYS A 6 42.30 -15.24 -34.98
CA LYS A 6 43.08 -14.06 -34.59
C LYS A 6 42.20 -12.80 -34.61
N SER A 7 42.46 -11.94 -33.60
CA SER A 7 42.59 -10.47 -33.60
C SER A 7 41.52 -9.56 -34.22
N GLY A 8 41.07 -8.60 -33.41
CA GLY A 8 40.50 -7.33 -33.84
C GLY A 8 40.32 -6.35 -32.67
N VAL A 9 41.34 -5.54 -32.41
CA VAL A 9 41.33 -4.42 -31.45
C VAL A 9 40.50 -3.26 -32.03
N ARG A 10 39.66 -2.61 -31.20
CA ARG A 10 39.39 -1.16 -31.25
C ARG A 10 38.74 -0.70 -29.95
N GLY A 11 39.54 -0.02 -29.13
CA GLY A 11 39.03 0.77 -28.02
C GLY A 11 38.40 2.05 -28.52
N GLN A 12 37.30 2.47 -27.90
CA GLN A 12 36.88 3.86 -27.81
C GLN A 12 36.41 4.10 -26.39
N GLY A 13 37.28 4.76 -25.62
CA GLY A 13 36.92 5.34 -24.34
C GLY A 13 35.94 6.48 -24.57
N LEU A 14 34.74 6.36 -24.00
CA LEU A 14 33.80 7.47 -23.88
C LEU A 14 34.24 8.31 -22.69
N GLY A 15 34.77 9.48 -23.00
CA GLY A 15 35.25 10.47 -22.04
C GLY A 15 34.16 10.90 -21.07
N VAL A 16 34.42 10.66 -19.79
CA VAL A 16 33.72 11.29 -18.67
C VAL A 16 34.14 12.76 -18.63
N SER A 17 33.25 13.64 -19.09
CA SER A 17 33.48 15.09 -19.12
C SER A 17 32.67 15.79 -18.04
N LYS A 18 33.43 16.54 -17.22
CA LYS A 18 33.06 17.68 -16.37
C LYS A 18 32.46 17.37 -14.99
N LYS A 19 33.41 17.29 -14.04
CA LYS A 19 33.31 17.71 -12.64
C LYS A 19 32.43 18.96 -12.50
N THR A 20 31.21 18.78 -12.02
CA THR A 20 30.44 19.85 -11.40
C THR A 20 31.09 20.12 -10.04
N LYS A 21 31.56 21.36 -9.84
CA LYS A 21 32.14 21.84 -8.59
C LYS A 21 31.21 21.52 -7.42
N THR A 22 31.57 20.52 -6.62
CA THR A 22 31.02 20.32 -5.28
C THR A 22 31.46 21.50 -4.43
N GLN A 23 30.48 22.30 -4.01
CA GLN A 23 30.66 23.33 -3.00
C GLN A 23 31.11 22.64 -1.71
N ASN A 24 32.11 23.23 -1.05
CA ASN A 24 32.68 22.80 0.21
C ASN A 24 31.59 22.52 1.25
N LEU A 25 31.35 21.24 1.53
CA LEU A 25 30.65 20.77 2.71
C LEU A 25 31.70 20.03 3.54
N THR A 26 31.64 20.22 4.85
CA THR A 26 32.46 19.47 5.81
C THR A 26 32.38 17.96 5.51
N PRO A 27 33.47 17.19 5.71
CA PRO A 27 33.60 15.80 5.23
C PRO A 27 32.57 14.79 5.76
N ASN A 28 31.55 15.23 6.52
CA ASN A 28 30.53 14.39 7.13
C ASN A 28 29.07 14.78 6.76
N THR A 29 28.85 15.82 5.94
CA THR A 29 27.51 16.35 5.63
C THR A 29 27.17 16.26 4.14
N ALA A 30 25.98 15.76 3.81
CA ALA A 30 25.47 15.70 2.43
C ALA A 30 24.10 16.39 2.31
N VAL A 31 23.91 17.16 1.24
CA VAL A 31 22.63 17.81 0.91
C VAL A 31 22.06 17.19 -0.36
N ILE A 32 20.84 16.64 -0.29
CA ILE A 32 20.20 15.92 -1.38
C ILE A 32 18.85 16.58 -1.70
N LYS A 33 18.64 16.93 -2.97
CA LYS A 33 17.44 17.65 -3.41
C LYS A 33 16.51 16.75 -4.21
N GLY A 34 15.27 16.64 -3.75
CA GLY A 34 14.17 15.95 -4.41
C GLY A 34 13.63 16.68 -5.65
N ASN A 35 14.07 17.91 -5.91
CA ASN A 35 13.74 18.65 -7.11
C ASN A 35 14.98 19.37 -7.65
N LEU A 36 15.29 19.15 -8.93
CA LEU A 36 16.38 19.83 -9.62
C LEU A 36 15.81 20.56 -10.83
N LYS A 37 15.94 21.90 -10.85
CA LYS A 37 15.49 22.77 -11.96
C LYS A 37 14.03 22.52 -12.36
N CYS A 38 13.13 22.49 -11.37
CA CYS A 38 11.69 22.23 -11.54
C CYS A 38 11.34 20.81 -12.04
N LYS A 39 12.28 19.87 -11.96
CA LYS A 39 12.03 18.46 -12.28
C LYS A 39 12.18 17.63 -11.01
N ARG A 40 11.07 17.03 -10.59
CA ARG A 40 11.04 16.12 -9.44
C ARG A 40 11.94 14.91 -9.69
N THR A 41 12.87 14.67 -8.77
CA THR A 41 13.71 13.47 -8.73
C THR A 41 12.84 12.25 -8.37
N PRO A 42 12.89 11.15 -9.13
CA PRO A 42 12.18 9.92 -8.77
C PRO A 42 12.65 9.36 -7.42
N SER A 43 11.75 8.79 -6.62
CA SER A 43 12.08 8.23 -5.30
C SER A 43 13.25 7.23 -5.33
N ARG A 44 13.34 6.40 -6.38
CA ARG A 44 14.47 5.47 -6.58
C ARG A 44 15.81 6.19 -6.68
N ILE A 45 15.87 7.27 -7.46
CA ILE A 45 17.11 8.03 -7.68
C ILE A 45 17.50 8.78 -6.41
N LEU A 46 16.52 9.35 -5.69
CA LEU A 46 16.78 10.00 -4.41
C LEU A 46 17.37 9.00 -3.40
N GLU A 47 16.79 7.80 -3.31
CA GLU A 47 17.30 6.73 -2.44
C GLU A 47 18.72 6.31 -2.81
N GLU A 48 19.03 6.16 -4.10
CA GLU A 48 20.38 5.85 -4.57
C GLU A 48 21.40 6.93 -4.14
N GLN A 49 21.01 8.21 -4.22
CA GLN A 49 21.84 9.32 -3.76
C GLN A 49 22.07 9.29 -2.24
N ILE A 50 21.05 8.96 -1.46
CA ILE A 50 21.13 8.83 0.01
C ILE A 50 22.11 7.70 0.36
N GLN A 51 21.92 6.52 -0.24
CA GLN A 51 22.76 5.35 0.00
C GLN A 51 24.23 5.63 -0.39
N HIS A 52 24.45 6.27 -1.55
CA HIS A 52 25.78 6.63 -2.01
C HIS A 52 26.46 7.62 -1.04
N ALA A 53 25.76 8.66 -0.60
CA ALA A 53 26.30 9.63 0.34
C ALA A 53 26.72 8.97 1.66
N VAL A 54 25.93 8.04 2.18
CA VAL A 54 26.28 7.29 3.40
C VAL A 54 27.50 6.38 3.18
N GLN A 55 27.59 5.72 2.02
CA GLN A 55 28.74 4.89 1.63
C GLN A 55 30.03 5.70 1.48
N GLU A 56 29.93 6.93 1.00
CA GLU A 56 31.06 7.89 0.90
C GLU A 56 31.46 8.49 2.25
N GLY A 57 30.74 8.16 3.33
CA GLY A 57 31.08 8.55 4.69
C GLY A 57 30.20 9.63 5.31
N ALA A 58 29.18 10.13 4.61
CA ALA A 58 28.26 11.09 5.22
C ALA A 58 27.48 10.47 6.38
N ARG A 59 27.40 11.18 7.51
CA ARG A 59 26.57 10.84 8.66
C ARG A 59 25.52 11.89 8.98
N GLN A 60 25.60 13.06 8.37
CA GLN A 60 24.59 14.11 8.46
C GLN A 60 23.99 14.33 7.06
N LEU A 61 22.75 13.93 6.84
CA LEU A 61 22.06 14.14 5.57
C LEU A 61 20.98 15.19 5.74
N HIS A 62 20.96 16.17 4.83
CA HIS A 62 19.87 17.11 4.70
C HIS A 62 19.14 16.86 3.38
N ILE A 63 17.89 16.40 3.47
CA ILE A 63 17.08 16.00 2.34
C ILE A 63 15.95 17.00 2.16
N ILE A 64 15.91 17.67 1.01
CA ILE A 64 14.82 18.57 0.63
C ILE A 64 13.87 17.78 -0.26
N ALA A 65 12.80 17.24 0.31
CA ALA A 65 11.82 16.41 -0.37
C ALA A 65 10.81 17.24 -1.18
N ASP A 66 10.25 16.60 -2.19
CA ASP A 66 9.17 17.08 -3.06
C ASP A 66 8.25 15.89 -3.39
N GLY A 67 7.74 15.26 -2.32
CA GLY A 67 6.84 14.12 -2.32
C GLY A 67 7.51 12.76 -2.54
N GLN A 68 8.82 12.60 -2.32
CA GLN A 68 9.48 11.28 -2.43
C GLN A 68 9.11 10.36 -1.28
N HIS A 69 9.07 9.06 -1.58
CA HIS A 69 8.64 7.99 -0.68
C HIS A 69 9.87 7.26 -0.14
N GLY A 70 9.76 6.64 1.04
CA GLY A 70 10.78 5.70 1.53
C GLY A 70 12.05 6.35 2.06
N ILE A 71 12.08 7.66 2.27
CA ILE A 71 13.28 8.42 2.64
C ILE A 71 13.87 7.89 3.96
N GLY A 72 15.16 7.55 3.94
CA GLY A 72 15.95 7.25 5.14
C GLY A 72 15.71 5.87 5.76
N GLY A 73 14.76 5.09 5.23
CA GLY A 73 14.33 3.84 5.86
C GLY A 73 15.32 2.68 5.72
N ARG A 74 15.92 2.48 4.54
CA ARG A 74 16.76 1.30 4.28
C ARG A 74 18.26 1.58 4.45
N ILE A 75 18.60 2.52 5.33
CA ILE A 75 20.00 2.81 5.65
C ILE A 75 20.46 1.77 6.68
N TRP A 76 21.64 1.22 6.46
CA TRP A 76 22.26 0.25 7.36
C TRP A 76 23.59 0.78 7.88
N PRO A 77 23.58 1.61 8.92
CA PRO A 77 24.80 2.16 9.50
C PRO A 77 25.73 1.02 9.94
N ARG A 78 27.01 1.13 9.56
CA ARG A 78 28.09 0.28 10.08
C ARG A 78 29.06 1.20 10.80
N GLY A 79 28.98 1.24 12.14
CA GLY A 79 29.77 2.15 12.95
C GLY A 79 28.92 3.30 13.50
N GLU A 80 29.23 4.53 13.11
CA GLU A 80 28.56 5.74 13.60
C GLU A 80 27.11 5.89 13.11
N ASP A 81 26.30 6.52 13.95
CA ASP A 81 24.91 6.82 13.66
C ASP A 81 24.77 7.78 12.46
N VAL A 82 23.73 7.57 11.66
CA VAL A 82 23.35 8.42 10.53
C VAL A 82 22.15 9.26 10.93
N LYS A 83 22.31 10.57 10.89
CA LYS A 83 21.25 11.55 11.15
C LYS A 83 20.76 12.16 9.86
N ILE A 84 19.44 12.24 9.71
CA ILE A 84 18.76 12.71 8.51
C ILE A 84 17.76 13.78 8.90
N THR A 85 17.94 14.98 8.37
CA THR A 85 16.92 16.03 8.44
C THR A 85 16.19 16.06 7.10
N VAL A 86 14.86 16.03 7.15
CA VAL A 86 14.00 16.06 5.98
C VAL A 86 13.10 17.29 6.02
N GLU A 87 13.08 18.05 4.93
CA GLU A 87 12.24 19.23 4.74
C GLU A 87 11.37 19.09 3.49
N GLY A 88 10.34 19.91 3.39
CA GLY A 88 9.41 19.91 2.25
C GLY A 88 8.37 18.79 2.31
N PRO A 89 7.53 18.64 1.26
CA PRO A 89 6.50 17.62 1.22
C PRO A 89 7.12 16.21 1.24
N VAL A 90 6.75 15.38 2.20
CA VAL A 90 7.24 14.01 2.34
C VAL A 90 6.18 13.01 1.87
N GLY A 91 6.56 12.10 0.97
CA GLY A 91 5.71 11.02 0.51
C GLY A 91 5.60 9.87 1.52
N GLN A 92 4.96 8.78 1.11
CA GLN A 92 4.67 7.66 2.02
C GLN A 92 5.94 6.93 2.48
N ARG A 93 5.85 6.20 3.60
CA ARG A 93 6.85 5.25 4.09
C ARG A 93 8.20 5.85 4.49
N LEU A 94 8.22 7.11 4.94
CA LEU A 94 9.43 7.69 5.52
C LEU A 94 9.95 6.81 6.67
N GLY A 95 11.25 6.53 6.67
CA GLY A 95 11.90 5.69 7.69
C GLY A 95 11.45 4.22 7.69
N SER A 96 10.81 3.74 6.62
CA SER A 96 10.35 2.35 6.56
C SER A 96 11.52 1.35 6.52
N MET A 97 11.41 0.28 7.30
CA MET A 97 12.48 -0.70 7.52
C MET A 97 13.72 -0.09 8.18
N GLY A 98 13.54 1.01 8.93
CA GLY A 98 14.59 1.71 9.65
C GLY A 98 15.40 0.82 10.57
N MET A 99 16.72 0.94 10.51
CA MET A 99 17.66 0.12 11.29
C MET A 99 18.24 0.90 12.48
N PRO A 100 18.73 0.20 13.53
CA PRO A 100 19.45 0.84 14.63
C PRO A 100 20.59 1.73 14.13
N GLY A 101 20.82 2.84 14.82
CA GLY A 101 21.79 3.86 14.44
C GLY A 101 21.32 4.82 13.34
N THR A 102 20.05 4.79 12.94
CA THR A 102 19.47 5.78 12.03
C THR A 102 18.54 6.71 12.81
N GLU A 103 18.80 8.01 12.77
CA GLU A 103 17.94 9.06 13.33
C GLU A 103 17.35 9.91 12.20
N ILE A 104 16.04 10.07 12.15
CA ILE A 104 15.34 10.85 11.11
C ILE A 104 14.50 11.93 11.78
N THR A 105 14.72 13.18 11.44
CA THR A 105 13.90 14.31 11.88
C THR A 105 13.24 14.96 10.67
N VAL A 106 11.92 15.10 10.72
CA VAL A 106 11.14 15.72 9.65
C VAL A 106 10.61 17.07 10.13
N ASN A 107 10.97 18.14 9.42
CA ASN A 107 10.50 19.50 9.67
C ASN A 107 9.12 19.71 9.01
N GLY A 108 8.09 19.06 9.54
CA GLY A 108 6.72 19.13 9.06
C GLY A 108 5.96 17.82 9.18
N SER A 109 4.85 17.72 8.46
CA SER A 109 3.99 16.53 8.45
C SER A 109 4.48 15.46 7.47
N VAL A 110 4.11 14.21 7.74
CA VAL A 110 4.44 13.05 6.90
C VAL A 110 3.21 12.34 6.36
N SER A 111 3.32 11.84 5.14
CA SER A 111 2.32 10.95 4.53
C SER A 111 2.33 9.57 5.19
N ASP A 112 1.52 8.65 4.65
CA ASP A 112 1.14 7.41 5.32
C ASP A 112 2.35 6.49 5.59
N ASP A 113 2.19 5.58 6.54
CA ASP A 113 3.13 4.48 6.82
C ASP A 113 4.52 4.93 7.30
N VAL A 114 4.65 6.08 7.97
CA VAL A 114 5.91 6.49 8.60
C VAL A 114 6.39 5.42 9.59
N GLY A 115 7.65 5.00 9.46
CA GLY A 115 8.22 3.92 10.27
C GLY A 115 7.59 2.54 10.02
N TRP A 116 7.00 2.30 8.84
CA TRP A 116 6.50 0.98 8.49
C TRP A 116 7.60 -0.08 8.54
N LEU A 117 7.37 -1.18 9.26
CA LEU A 117 8.35 -2.24 9.52
C LEU A 117 9.64 -1.73 10.19
N ASN A 118 9.57 -0.69 11.02
CA ASN A 118 10.76 -0.18 11.70
C ASN A 118 11.42 -1.26 12.59
N CYS A 119 12.73 -1.41 12.43
CA CYS A 119 13.56 -2.41 13.09
C CYS A 119 14.61 -1.79 14.02
N GLY A 120 14.52 -0.48 14.31
CA GLY A 120 15.40 0.17 15.28
C GLY A 120 15.67 1.65 15.05
N ALA A 121 15.26 2.24 13.93
CA ALA A 121 15.47 3.67 13.72
C ALA A 121 14.65 4.52 14.70
N LYS A 122 15.17 5.71 14.99
CA LYS A 122 14.48 6.77 15.74
C LYS A 122 13.96 7.81 14.76
N ILE A 123 12.66 8.04 14.75
CA ILE A 123 11.98 8.96 13.84
C ILE A 123 11.27 10.04 14.65
N THR A 124 11.52 11.30 14.34
CA THR A 124 10.87 12.46 14.93
C THR A 124 10.15 13.23 13.83
N VAL A 125 8.86 13.47 14.00
CA VAL A 125 8.00 14.21 13.08
C VAL A 125 7.55 15.49 13.79
N LEU A 126 8.01 16.66 13.31
CA LEU A 126 7.64 17.98 13.83
C LEU A 126 6.34 18.50 13.20
N GLY A 127 5.37 17.61 13.01
CA GLY A 127 4.09 17.85 12.39
C GLY A 127 3.14 16.68 12.65
N ASP A 128 2.12 16.52 11.82
CA ASP A 128 1.20 15.38 11.90
C ASP A 128 1.73 14.17 11.11
N ALA A 129 1.47 12.98 11.61
CA ALA A 129 1.61 11.73 10.86
C ALA A 129 0.23 11.28 10.39
N THR A 130 0.10 10.96 9.11
CA THR A 130 -1.16 10.47 8.55
C THR A 130 -1.37 8.98 8.88
N ASN A 131 -1.96 8.18 7.99
CA ASN A 131 -2.46 6.86 8.36
C ASN A 131 -1.32 5.84 8.47
N GLY A 132 -1.56 4.77 9.22
CA GLY A 132 -0.62 3.63 9.27
C GLY A 132 0.73 3.96 9.91
N ALA A 133 0.85 5.08 10.64
CA ALA A 133 2.09 5.42 11.34
C ALA A 133 2.50 4.26 12.27
N TRP A 134 3.77 3.91 12.23
CA TRP A 134 4.36 2.84 13.04
C TRP A 134 3.82 1.44 12.78
N ASN A 135 3.18 1.21 11.62
CA ASN A 135 2.62 -0.10 11.29
C ASN A 135 3.72 -1.18 11.21
N ALA A 136 3.47 -2.32 11.86
CA ALA A 136 4.32 -3.51 11.91
C ALA A 136 5.74 -3.27 12.45
N ALA A 137 5.97 -2.17 13.17
CA ALA A 137 7.24 -1.89 13.83
C ALA A 137 7.59 -2.97 14.87
N ALA A 138 8.87 -3.31 14.94
CA ALA A 138 9.42 -4.34 15.83
C ALA A 138 10.38 -3.77 16.89
N GLN A 139 11.03 -2.64 16.60
CA GLN A 139 11.96 -1.93 17.49
C GLN A 139 11.99 -0.43 17.14
N GLY A 140 12.76 0.36 17.90
CA GLY A 140 13.00 1.78 17.65
C GLY A 140 11.92 2.67 18.23
N THR A 141 11.93 3.95 17.83
CA THR A 141 11.09 4.98 18.44
C THR A 141 10.51 5.92 17.40
N LEU A 142 9.21 6.21 17.48
CA LEU A 142 8.53 7.26 16.75
C LEU A 142 8.05 8.34 17.71
N TYR A 143 8.44 9.58 17.46
CA TYR A 143 7.97 10.77 18.15
C TYR A 143 7.22 11.67 17.18
N VAL A 144 5.96 11.98 17.47
CA VAL A 144 5.10 12.83 16.65
C VAL A 144 4.65 14.04 17.46
N GLN A 145 5.04 15.23 17.01
CA GLN A 145 4.67 16.52 17.61
C GLN A 145 3.18 16.84 17.42
N GLY A 146 2.57 16.34 16.34
CA GLY A 146 1.16 16.47 16.06
C GLY A 146 0.36 15.24 16.47
N SER A 147 -0.51 14.83 15.56
CA SER A 147 -1.48 13.74 15.71
C SER A 147 -1.09 12.58 14.78
N GLY A 148 -1.54 11.36 15.11
CA GLY A 148 -1.52 10.21 14.20
C GLY A 148 -2.84 10.07 13.44
N GLY A 149 -2.82 9.62 12.19
CA GLY A 149 -4.02 9.30 11.41
C GLY A 149 -4.73 8.03 11.88
N ALA A 150 -5.51 7.43 10.98
CA ALA A 150 -6.16 6.15 11.23
C ALA A 150 -5.12 5.01 11.17
N ARG A 151 -5.42 3.90 11.86
CA ARG A 151 -4.64 2.64 11.82
C ARG A 151 -3.17 2.79 12.20
N CYS A 152 -2.83 3.80 13.00
CA CYS A 152 -1.51 3.89 13.61
C CYS A 152 -1.29 2.73 14.59
N ASP A 153 -0.04 2.33 14.78
CA ASP A 153 0.36 1.22 15.66
C ASP A 153 -0.25 -0.15 15.31
N THR A 154 -0.68 -0.31 14.06
CA THR A 154 -1.21 -1.59 13.60
C THR A 154 -0.12 -2.65 13.56
N MET A 155 -0.43 -3.87 14.01
CA MET A 155 0.47 -5.03 13.94
C MET A 155 1.87 -4.86 14.56
N THR A 156 2.10 -3.85 15.43
CA THR A 156 3.41 -3.70 16.08
C THR A 156 3.69 -4.91 16.97
N LYS A 157 4.95 -5.32 17.02
CA LYS A 157 5.37 -6.55 17.69
C LYS A 157 6.57 -6.27 18.57
N HIS A 158 6.68 -6.99 19.67
CA HIS A 158 7.85 -6.92 20.51
C HIS A 158 8.53 -8.28 20.52
N ASN A 159 9.79 -8.31 20.13
CA ASN A 159 10.65 -9.44 20.34
C ASN A 159 11.33 -9.25 21.71
N PRO A 160 11.15 -10.16 22.68
CA PRO A 160 11.73 -10.03 24.02
C PRO A 160 13.26 -9.90 24.07
N ARG A 161 13.96 -10.19 22.97
CA ARG A 161 15.43 -10.02 22.85
C ARG A 161 15.87 -8.56 22.70
N PHE A 162 14.94 -7.65 22.40
CA PHE A 162 15.23 -6.25 22.11
C PHE A 162 14.27 -5.35 22.87
N ASP A 163 14.60 -4.07 22.98
CA ASP A 163 13.69 -3.10 23.57
C ASP A 163 12.37 -3.01 22.77
N PRO A 164 11.24 -2.81 23.46
CA PRO A 164 9.94 -2.68 22.80
C PRO A 164 9.92 -1.46 21.88
N PRO A 165 9.31 -1.56 20.69
CA PRO A 165 9.11 -0.40 19.83
C PRO A 165 8.21 0.61 20.54
N GLN A 166 8.54 1.89 20.41
CA GLN A 166 7.82 2.98 21.05
C GLN A 166 7.20 3.93 20.02
N SER A 167 5.95 4.34 20.23
CA SER A 167 5.32 5.43 19.49
C SER A 167 4.74 6.47 20.44
N TRP A 168 4.97 7.75 20.16
CA TRP A 168 4.52 8.85 20.98
C TRP A 168 3.82 9.89 20.12
N TYR A 169 2.61 10.28 20.53
CA TYR A 169 1.79 11.27 19.86
C TYR A 169 1.44 12.37 20.87
N PHE A 170 1.85 13.60 20.56
CA PHE A 170 1.63 14.74 21.45
C PHE A 170 0.14 15.13 21.55
N ARG A 171 -0.60 14.97 20.44
CA ARG A 171 -2.02 15.32 20.36
C ARG A 171 -2.91 14.10 20.54
N ASP A 172 -3.39 13.52 19.45
CA ASP A 172 -4.35 12.41 19.41
C ASP A 172 -4.03 11.43 18.27
N VAL A 173 -4.75 10.32 18.22
CA VAL A 173 -4.67 9.32 17.14
C VAL A 173 -6.05 9.03 16.57
N GLY A 174 -6.10 8.63 15.30
CA GLY A 174 -7.33 8.37 14.57
C GLY A 174 -7.87 6.95 14.76
N ASP A 175 -8.89 6.61 13.97
CA ASP A 175 -9.66 5.38 14.09
C ASP A 175 -8.84 4.10 13.91
N SER A 176 -9.31 3.01 14.54
CA SER A 176 -8.67 1.69 14.50
C SER A 176 -7.22 1.70 14.98
N PHE A 177 -6.90 2.60 15.92
CA PHE A 177 -5.59 2.67 16.55
C PHE A 177 -5.22 1.35 17.22
N ALA A 178 -3.96 0.91 17.08
CA ALA A 178 -3.43 -0.31 17.67
C ALA A 178 -4.18 -1.61 17.31
N GLU A 179 -4.82 -1.66 16.13
CA GLU A 179 -5.45 -2.89 15.64
C GLU A 179 -4.39 -3.99 15.40
N PHE A 180 -4.65 -5.19 15.92
CA PHE A 180 -3.72 -6.34 15.86
C PHE A 180 -2.35 -6.10 16.52
N LYS A 181 -2.22 -5.11 17.42
CA LYS A 181 -1.00 -4.86 18.17
C LYS A 181 -0.60 -6.09 19.01
N ALA A 182 0.61 -6.60 18.81
CA ALA A 182 1.16 -7.77 19.49
C ALA A 182 2.27 -7.43 20.50
N GLY A 183 2.71 -6.17 20.55
CA GLY A 183 3.72 -5.69 21.49
C GLY A 183 4.10 -4.24 21.24
N GLY A 184 4.98 -3.71 22.09
CA GLY A 184 5.42 -2.31 22.05
C GLY A 184 4.66 -1.41 23.03
N ILE A 185 5.12 -0.17 23.12
CA ILE A 185 4.56 0.87 23.99
C ILE A 185 4.08 2.03 23.12
N ALA A 186 2.85 2.49 23.33
CA ALA A 186 2.34 3.71 22.72
C ALA A 186 1.97 4.74 23.80
N VAL A 187 2.21 6.02 23.52
CA VAL A 187 1.87 7.13 24.42
C VAL A 187 1.11 8.22 23.66
N ILE A 188 -0.06 8.61 24.18
CA ILE A 188 -0.91 9.67 23.61
C ILE A 188 -1.12 10.75 24.68
N CYS A 189 -0.53 11.93 24.48
CA CYS A 189 -0.54 13.00 25.48
C CYS A 189 -1.84 13.82 25.53
N GLY A 190 -2.70 13.74 24.51
CA GLY A 190 -4.01 14.41 24.51
C GLY A 190 -3.93 15.94 24.56
N VAL A 191 -2.83 16.56 24.13
CA VAL A 191 -2.69 18.02 24.11
C VAL A 191 -3.37 18.55 22.85
N ASN A 192 -4.37 19.43 23.00
CA ASN A 192 -5.12 20.03 21.87
C ASN A 192 -5.53 19.00 20.79
N PRO A 193 -6.25 17.92 21.16
CA PRO A 193 -6.61 16.86 20.24
C PRO A 193 -7.58 17.38 19.16
N ARG A 194 -7.56 16.76 17.96
CA ARG A 194 -8.53 17.08 16.90
C ARG A 194 -9.98 16.85 17.34
N ASN A 195 -10.21 15.84 18.17
CA ASN A 195 -11.49 15.59 18.84
C ASN A 195 -11.33 15.61 20.37
N PRO A 196 -11.73 16.70 21.05
CA PRO A 196 -11.63 16.82 22.51
C PRO A 196 -12.43 15.80 23.31
N LYS A 197 -13.36 15.06 22.69
CA LYS A 197 -14.17 14.03 23.37
C LYS A 197 -13.63 12.61 23.17
N ASN A 198 -12.70 12.40 22.24
CA ASN A 198 -12.15 11.09 21.94
C ASN A 198 -10.75 11.19 21.33
N ILE A 199 -9.72 10.89 22.11
CA ILE A 199 -8.32 11.06 21.69
C ILE A 199 -7.69 9.84 21.02
N ILE A 200 -8.41 8.71 20.94
CA ILE A 200 -7.90 7.45 20.34
C ILE A 200 -8.76 6.90 19.20
N GLY A 201 -9.63 7.74 18.63
CA GLY A 201 -10.47 7.37 17.48
C GLY A 201 -11.51 6.28 17.79
N TYR A 202 -12.21 5.83 16.75
CA TYR A 202 -13.23 4.78 16.83
C TYR A 202 -12.62 3.38 16.75
N ARG A 203 -13.14 2.45 17.57
CA ARG A 203 -12.72 1.03 17.64
C ARG A 203 -11.20 0.80 17.82
N PRO A 204 -10.56 1.44 18.81
CA PRO A 204 -9.17 1.17 19.12
C PRO A 204 -8.97 -0.25 19.69
N CYS A 205 -7.77 -0.78 19.50
CA CYS A 205 -7.27 -2.03 20.09
C CYS A 205 -7.99 -3.32 19.65
N VAL A 206 -8.75 -3.29 18.55
CA VAL A 206 -9.38 -4.50 18.01
C VAL A 206 -8.31 -5.54 17.65
N GLY A 207 -8.44 -6.75 18.19
CA GLY A 207 -7.48 -7.82 17.97
C GLY A 207 -6.11 -7.60 18.60
N MET A 208 -5.92 -6.59 19.45
CA MET A 208 -4.67 -6.39 20.20
C MET A 208 -4.41 -7.59 21.11
N VAL A 209 -3.24 -8.21 21.04
CA VAL A 209 -2.85 -9.39 21.82
C VAL A 209 -1.66 -9.13 22.75
N GLY A 210 -0.99 -7.99 22.64
CA GLY A 210 0.12 -7.62 23.50
C GLY A 210 0.47 -6.13 23.39
N GLY A 211 1.30 -5.63 24.32
CA GLY A 211 1.72 -4.23 24.39
C GLY A 211 0.94 -3.38 25.39
N THR A 212 1.38 -2.13 25.54
CA THR A 212 0.81 -1.15 26.49
C THR A 212 0.56 0.16 25.79
N ILE A 213 -0.59 0.79 26.06
CA ILE A 213 -0.96 2.10 25.54
C ILE A 213 -1.25 3.01 26.72
N TYR A 214 -0.43 4.04 26.91
CA TYR A 214 -0.67 5.11 27.87
C TYR A 214 -1.38 6.27 27.18
N PHE A 215 -2.40 6.83 27.82
CA PHE A 215 -3.12 7.96 27.25
C PHE A 215 -3.62 8.93 28.34
N ARG A 216 -3.69 10.21 27.97
CA ARG A 216 -4.20 11.31 28.83
C ARG A 216 -5.38 11.99 28.15
N GLY A 217 -6.59 11.84 28.71
CA GLY A 217 -7.80 12.46 28.18
C GLY A 217 -8.94 11.49 27.89
N PRO A 218 -10.09 11.98 27.39
CA PRO A 218 -11.30 11.18 27.21
C PRO A 218 -11.21 10.26 25.99
N ILE A 219 -11.80 9.07 26.11
CA ILE A 219 -11.93 8.08 25.04
C ILE A 219 -13.38 7.63 24.92
N HIS A 220 -13.82 7.29 23.70
CA HIS A 220 -15.20 6.86 23.44
C HIS A 220 -15.26 5.40 22.96
N GLY A 221 -15.00 4.49 23.90
CA GLY A 221 -15.00 3.04 23.68
C GLY A 221 -13.65 2.48 23.24
N TYR A 222 -13.48 1.18 23.45
CA TYR A 222 -12.32 0.38 23.04
C TYR A 222 -12.73 -1.09 22.92
N SER A 223 -11.86 -1.95 22.36
CA SER A 223 -12.15 -3.39 22.34
C SER A 223 -12.06 -4.02 23.73
N GLU A 224 -13.16 -4.00 24.49
CA GLU A 224 -13.29 -4.65 25.81
C GLU A 224 -13.05 -6.17 25.77
N LYS A 225 -13.17 -6.75 24.57
CA LYS A 225 -12.82 -8.15 24.31
C LYS A 225 -11.32 -8.41 24.44
N ASP A 226 -10.52 -7.48 23.93
CA ASP A 226 -9.10 -7.70 23.67
C ASP A 226 -8.20 -7.06 24.73
N VAL A 227 -8.63 -5.94 25.32
CA VAL A 227 -7.86 -5.14 26.28
C VAL A 227 -8.67 -4.78 27.52
N LYS A 228 -7.96 -4.51 28.63
CA LYS A 228 -8.49 -3.91 29.86
C LYS A 228 -7.99 -2.49 30.03
N LEU A 229 -8.88 -1.61 30.49
CA LEU A 229 -8.57 -0.28 30.97
C LEU A 229 -8.20 -0.35 32.46
N VAL A 230 -7.02 0.15 32.81
CA VAL A 230 -6.51 0.13 34.19
C VAL A 230 -5.76 1.42 34.52
N ASP A 231 -5.61 1.68 35.80
CA ASP A 231 -4.80 2.79 36.32
C ASP A 231 -3.30 2.51 36.17
N LEU A 232 -2.51 3.58 36.21
CA LEU A 232 -1.05 3.47 36.22
C LEU A 232 -0.57 2.97 37.59
N THR A 233 0.39 2.07 37.57
CA THR A 233 1.17 1.70 38.75
C THR A 233 2.23 2.78 39.03
N PRO A 234 2.82 2.85 40.24
CA PRO A 234 3.93 3.76 40.51
C PRO A 234 5.11 3.58 39.54
N GLN A 235 5.37 2.35 39.10
CA GLN A 235 6.41 2.03 38.13
C GLN A 235 6.08 2.57 36.74
N ASP A 236 4.82 2.44 36.30
CA ASP A 236 4.38 3.02 35.02
C ASP A 236 4.52 4.54 35.04
N TRP A 237 4.17 5.18 36.17
CA TRP A 237 4.27 6.63 36.32
C TRP A 237 5.71 7.13 36.28
N GLU A 238 6.62 6.44 36.98
CA GLU A 238 8.04 6.78 36.93
C GLU A 238 8.60 6.60 35.52
N TRP A 239 8.27 5.48 34.86
CA TRP A 239 8.66 5.23 33.48
C TRP A 239 8.17 6.34 32.55
N LEU A 240 6.92 6.76 32.68
CA LEU A 240 6.33 7.82 31.86
C LEU A 240 7.07 9.15 32.07
N LYS A 241 7.34 9.57 33.32
CA LYS A 241 8.08 10.81 33.61
C LYS A 241 9.49 10.81 33.02
N VAL A 242 10.21 9.69 33.16
CA VAL A 242 11.59 9.56 32.63
C VAL A 242 11.60 9.66 31.12
N ASN A 243 10.68 8.96 30.43
CA ASN A 243 10.64 8.90 28.96
C ASN A 243 9.92 10.10 28.31
N MET A 244 9.12 10.86 29.07
CA MET A 244 8.49 12.10 28.59
C MET A 244 9.53 13.17 28.26
N LYS A 245 10.63 13.25 29.02
CA LYS A 245 11.70 14.24 28.81
C LYS A 245 12.33 14.17 27.41
N PRO A 246 12.90 13.03 26.98
CA PRO A 246 13.50 12.92 25.64
C PRO A 246 12.46 13.08 24.53
N PHE A 247 11.21 12.65 24.74
CA PHE A 247 10.13 12.89 23.79
C PHE A 247 9.88 14.39 23.59
N LEU A 248 9.58 15.13 24.66
CA LEU A 248 9.30 16.57 24.60
C LEU A 248 10.50 17.39 24.12
N GLU A 249 11.72 16.94 24.39
CA GLU A 249 12.92 17.53 23.82
C GLU A 249 12.98 17.35 22.30
N ALA A 250 12.74 16.13 21.80
CA ALA A 250 12.79 15.84 20.38
C ALA A 250 11.74 16.60 19.57
N ILE A 251 10.55 16.82 20.13
CA ILE A 251 9.45 17.52 19.46
C ILE A 251 9.36 19.03 19.76
N ASP A 252 10.37 19.60 20.44
CA ASP A 252 10.40 21.00 20.86
C ASP A 252 9.15 21.45 21.65
N ARG A 253 8.81 20.69 22.71
CA ARG A 253 7.67 20.94 23.61
C ARG A 253 8.02 20.78 25.09
N LYS A 254 9.27 21.07 25.47
CA LYS A 254 9.76 20.94 26.87
C LYS A 254 8.90 21.67 27.90
N SER A 255 8.27 22.78 27.54
CA SER A 255 7.38 23.56 28.42
C SER A 255 6.18 22.77 28.96
N TYR A 256 5.72 21.74 28.24
CA TYR A 256 4.58 20.92 28.62
C TYR A 256 4.92 19.85 29.66
N TYR A 257 6.20 19.67 30.03
CA TYR A 257 6.61 18.60 30.95
C TYR A 257 5.84 18.68 32.28
N ASN A 258 5.84 19.84 32.93
CA ASN A 258 5.18 20.03 34.23
C ASN A 258 3.66 19.79 34.15
N GLU A 259 3.02 20.14 33.02
CA GLU A 259 1.60 19.90 32.80
C GLU A 259 1.31 18.40 32.61
N LEU A 260 2.11 17.72 31.78
CA LEU A 260 1.92 16.31 31.44
C LEU A 260 2.28 15.38 32.61
N THR A 261 3.15 15.82 33.52
CA THR A 261 3.58 15.07 34.70
C THR A 261 2.99 15.59 36.01
N ARG A 262 1.87 16.32 35.96
CA ARG A 262 1.25 16.91 37.15
C ARG A 262 0.65 15.87 38.10
N SER A 263 -0.11 14.92 37.55
CA SER A 263 -0.71 13.82 38.32
C SER A 263 -0.76 12.55 37.48
N SER A 264 -0.56 11.40 38.12
CA SER A 264 -0.78 10.09 37.51
C SER A 264 -2.26 9.85 37.20
N ASP A 265 -3.18 10.51 37.90
CA ASP A 265 -4.63 10.32 37.74
C ASP A 265 -5.16 10.88 36.41
N ASP A 266 -4.41 11.81 35.82
CA ASP A 266 -4.70 12.36 34.49
C ASP A 266 -4.48 11.30 33.39
N TRP A 267 -3.76 10.21 33.70
CA TRP A 267 -3.39 9.15 32.77
C TRP A 267 -4.10 7.84 33.07
N LYS A 268 -4.37 7.08 32.02
CA LYS A 268 -4.82 5.70 32.09
C LYS A 268 -3.99 4.84 31.15
N LYS A 269 -4.08 3.51 31.30
CA LYS A 269 -3.46 2.58 30.35
C LYS A 269 -4.43 1.50 29.86
N LEU A 270 -4.32 1.18 28.58
CA LEU A 270 -4.91 -0.01 27.98
C LEU A 270 -3.82 -1.07 27.86
N ILE A 271 -4.10 -2.28 28.38
CA ILE A 271 -3.21 -3.43 28.26
C ILE A 271 -3.98 -4.65 27.77
N ALA A 272 -3.33 -5.46 26.94
CA ALA A 272 -3.93 -6.68 26.41
C ALA A 272 -4.20 -7.70 27.54
N TYR A 273 -5.29 -8.46 27.41
CA TYR A 273 -5.50 -9.63 28.25
C TYR A 273 -4.43 -10.68 27.99
N THR A 274 -3.89 -11.25 29.07
CA THR A 274 -3.00 -12.40 29.00
C THR A 274 -3.72 -13.62 28.39
N PRO A 275 -2.99 -14.58 27.80
CA PRO A 275 -3.60 -15.81 27.31
C PRO A 275 -4.43 -16.55 28.36
N GLN A 276 -4.03 -16.50 29.63
CA GLN A 276 -4.76 -17.10 30.76
C GLN A 276 -6.10 -16.36 31.02
N GLU A 277 -6.07 -15.02 31.07
CA GLU A 277 -7.27 -14.20 31.24
C GLU A 277 -8.27 -14.40 30.08
N ARG A 278 -7.78 -14.55 28.85
CA ARG A 278 -8.63 -14.82 27.68
C ARG A 278 -9.33 -16.17 27.76
N ARG A 279 -8.66 -17.22 28.22
CA ARG A 279 -9.26 -18.57 28.36
C ARG A 279 -10.40 -18.59 29.38
N GLY A 280 -10.29 -17.81 30.46
CA GLY A 280 -11.35 -17.67 31.46
C GLY A 280 -12.55 -16.87 30.96
N ARG A 281 -12.38 -16.05 29.92
CA ARG A 281 -13.43 -15.22 29.35
C ARG A 281 -14.21 -16.00 28.29
N LYS A 282 -15.36 -16.54 28.70
CA LYS A 282 -16.41 -16.95 27.76
C LYS A 282 -17.10 -15.71 27.21
N TRP A 283 -16.55 -15.14 26.13
CA TRP A 283 -17.31 -14.18 25.34
C TRP A 283 -18.56 -14.90 24.83
N LEU A 284 -19.73 -14.40 25.20
CA LEU A 284 -21.01 -14.92 24.75
C LEU A 284 -20.93 -15.14 23.24
N LYS A 285 -21.10 -16.39 22.81
CA LYS A 285 -21.37 -16.69 21.41
C LYS A 285 -22.72 -16.05 21.11
N VAL A 286 -22.70 -14.80 20.68
CA VAL A 286 -23.91 -14.13 20.22
C VAL A 286 -24.43 -14.97 19.07
N SER A 287 -25.64 -15.50 19.21
CA SER A 287 -26.26 -16.24 18.11
C SER A 287 -26.41 -15.29 16.92
N LEU A 288 -26.38 -15.80 15.68
CA LEU A 288 -26.58 -14.94 14.51
C LEU A 288 -27.90 -14.13 14.61
N PRO A 289 -29.03 -14.70 15.09
CA PRO A 289 -30.24 -13.95 15.38
C PRO A 289 -30.06 -12.83 16.42
N ASP A 290 -29.35 -13.10 17.52
CA ASP A 290 -29.11 -12.08 18.55
C ASP A 290 -28.18 -10.97 18.06
N PHE A 291 -27.17 -11.31 17.26
CA PHE A 291 -26.27 -10.34 16.64
C PHE A 291 -27.06 -9.45 15.69
N ARG A 292 -27.89 -10.05 14.84
CA ARG A 292 -28.76 -9.33 13.91
C ARG A 292 -29.68 -8.37 14.67
N LYS A 293 -30.47 -8.89 15.61
CA LYS A 293 -31.50 -8.10 16.32
C LYS A 293 -30.90 -7.02 17.23
N ASN A 294 -29.83 -7.34 17.97
CA ASN A 294 -29.34 -6.48 19.04
C ASN A 294 -28.20 -5.56 18.63
N MET A 295 -27.49 -5.87 17.52
CA MET A 295 -26.37 -5.07 17.02
C MET A 295 -26.64 -4.55 15.61
N TRP A 296 -26.79 -5.45 14.63
CA TRP A 296 -26.91 -5.07 13.21
C TRP A 296 -28.13 -4.18 12.93
N ASP A 297 -29.34 -4.64 13.26
CA ASP A 297 -30.58 -3.92 12.96
C ASP A 297 -30.67 -2.59 13.73
N LYS A 298 -29.97 -2.45 14.87
CA LYS A 298 -29.85 -1.18 15.59
C LYS A 298 -28.92 -0.19 14.91
N GLU A 299 -27.80 -0.66 14.39
CA GLU A 299 -26.80 0.21 13.74
C GLU A 299 -27.19 0.59 12.31
N VAL A 300 -27.71 -0.35 11.53
CA VAL A 300 -27.99 -0.16 10.10
C VAL A 300 -29.46 -0.24 9.72
N GLY A 301 -30.36 -0.37 10.71
CA GLY A 301 -31.81 -0.49 10.48
C GLY A 301 -32.25 -1.88 10.07
N ASN A 302 -33.55 -2.16 10.20
CA ASN A 302 -34.14 -3.46 9.84
C ASN A 302 -34.07 -3.66 8.31
N GLY A 303 -33.38 -4.71 7.86
CA GLY A 303 -33.06 -4.93 6.44
C GLY A 303 -31.66 -4.46 6.02
N GLY A 304 -30.90 -3.86 6.95
CA GLY A 304 -29.53 -3.40 6.74
C GLY A 304 -29.42 -2.17 5.84
N ILE A 305 -28.19 -1.90 5.37
CA ILE A 305 -27.88 -0.74 4.51
C ILE A 305 -28.66 -0.68 3.19
N PHE A 306 -29.32 -1.77 2.80
CA PHE A 306 -30.15 -1.86 1.60
C PHE A 306 -31.65 -1.87 1.89
N ALA A 307 -32.07 -1.69 3.14
CA ALA A 307 -33.47 -1.83 3.58
C ALA A 307 -34.46 -1.07 2.68
N GLU A 308 -34.13 0.17 2.32
CA GLU A 308 -34.96 1.03 1.46
C GLU A 308 -35.12 0.51 0.03
N TYR A 309 -34.22 -0.36 -0.43
CA TYR A 309 -34.24 -0.95 -1.77
C TYR A 309 -34.88 -2.35 -1.79
N LEU A 310 -35.27 -2.88 -0.62
CA LEU A 310 -35.87 -4.19 -0.49
C LEU A 310 -37.40 -4.08 -0.58
N ASN A 311 -37.92 -4.23 -1.79
CA ASN A 311 -39.37 -4.16 -2.06
C ASN A 311 -40.10 -5.50 -1.83
N HIS A 312 -39.45 -6.46 -1.17
CA HIS A 312 -39.96 -7.80 -0.94
C HIS A 312 -39.82 -8.18 0.54
N GLU A 313 -40.63 -9.13 0.99
CA GLU A 313 -40.59 -9.61 2.36
C GLU A 313 -39.25 -10.30 2.68
N LEU A 314 -38.65 -9.96 3.83
CA LEU A 314 -37.38 -10.51 4.31
C LEU A 314 -37.58 -11.95 4.83
N SER A 315 -37.87 -12.86 3.91
CA SER A 315 -38.04 -14.29 4.15
C SER A 315 -36.74 -15.07 3.97
N LEU A 316 -36.65 -16.26 4.58
CA LEU A 316 -35.55 -17.20 4.33
C LEU A 316 -35.73 -17.82 2.93
N LEU A 317 -34.95 -17.34 1.96
CA LEU A 317 -34.90 -17.96 0.64
C LEU A 317 -34.07 -19.26 0.69
N PRO A 318 -34.59 -20.40 0.16
CA PRO A 318 -33.83 -21.63 0.05
C PRO A 318 -32.53 -21.44 -0.75
N TYR A 319 -31.51 -22.24 -0.46
CA TYR A 319 -30.24 -22.18 -1.20
C TYR A 319 -30.43 -22.47 -2.70
N ILE A 320 -31.37 -23.37 -3.03
CA ILE A 320 -31.81 -23.67 -4.39
C ILE A 320 -33.22 -23.08 -4.55
N THR A 321 -33.31 -21.94 -5.23
CA THR A 321 -34.59 -21.26 -5.49
C THR A 321 -35.21 -21.69 -6.82
N THR A 322 -36.55 -21.76 -6.87
CA THR A 322 -37.32 -22.08 -8.09
C THR A 322 -38.32 -20.95 -8.39
N GLY A 323 -38.99 -21.00 -9.54
CA GLY A 323 -39.98 -19.98 -9.92
C GLY A 323 -39.38 -18.58 -10.08
N ASN A 324 -40.04 -17.58 -9.50
CA ASN A 324 -39.68 -16.17 -9.58
C ASN A 324 -38.35 -15.84 -8.90
N ASP A 325 -37.98 -16.60 -7.87
CA ASP A 325 -36.75 -16.38 -7.10
C ASP A 325 -35.53 -17.09 -7.72
N ARG A 326 -35.68 -17.73 -8.88
CA ARG A 326 -34.60 -18.48 -9.55
C ARG A 326 -33.46 -17.52 -9.90
N ARG A 327 -32.28 -17.75 -9.30
CA ARG A 327 -31.08 -16.91 -9.51
C ARG A 327 -30.56 -16.90 -10.94
N ASN A 328 -30.77 -17.99 -11.69
CA ASN A 328 -30.32 -18.13 -13.08
C ASN A 328 -31.51 -18.40 -14.00
N ARG A 329 -31.86 -17.45 -14.88
CA ARG A 329 -32.85 -17.64 -15.93
C ARG A 329 -32.14 -17.78 -17.28
N PRO A 330 -32.29 -18.89 -18.02
CA PRO A 330 -31.76 -18.96 -19.38
C PRO A 330 -32.54 -17.98 -20.25
N ILE A 331 -31.82 -17.07 -20.91
CA ILE A 331 -32.38 -16.12 -21.86
C ILE A 331 -31.70 -16.39 -23.21
N TRP A 332 -32.50 -16.68 -24.23
CA TRP A 332 -32.01 -16.77 -25.60
C TRP A 332 -32.11 -15.38 -26.24
N ALA A 333 -30.98 -14.69 -26.37
CA ALA A 333 -30.91 -13.31 -26.85
C ALA A 333 -29.90 -13.22 -28.00
N ASN A 334 -30.38 -13.51 -29.22
CA ASN A 334 -29.56 -13.54 -30.43
C ASN A 334 -28.94 -12.16 -30.71
N GLU A 335 -27.60 -12.08 -30.77
CA GLU A 335 -26.77 -10.88 -31.05
C GLU A 335 -26.99 -9.62 -30.18
N LYS A 336 -27.88 -9.65 -29.19
CA LYS A 336 -28.09 -8.55 -28.24
C LYS A 336 -26.90 -8.34 -27.29
N PHE A 337 -26.11 -9.38 -27.06
CA PHE A 337 -24.92 -9.35 -26.20
C PHE A 337 -23.72 -9.92 -26.95
N THR A 338 -22.54 -9.39 -26.64
CA THR A 338 -21.27 -9.92 -27.14
C THR A 338 -21.11 -11.38 -26.69
N PRO A 339 -20.87 -12.34 -27.62
CA PRO A 339 -20.67 -13.73 -27.25
C PRO A 339 -19.54 -13.89 -26.22
N PRO A 340 -19.62 -14.89 -25.31
CA PRO A 340 -18.67 -15.01 -24.20
C PRO A 340 -17.19 -14.97 -24.62
N CYS A 341 -16.85 -15.55 -25.77
CA CYS A 341 -15.48 -15.53 -26.31
C CYS A 341 -15.01 -14.13 -26.74
N ALA A 342 -15.91 -13.31 -27.30
CA ALA A 342 -15.60 -11.94 -27.71
C ALA A 342 -15.65 -10.97 -26.52
N TYR A 343 -16.52 -11.23 -25.54
CA TYR A 343 -16.56 -10.44 -24.30
C TYR A 343 -15.29 -10.65 -23.46
N ALA A 344 -14.86 -11.91 -23.31
CA ALA A 344 -13.65 -12.25 -22.56
C ALA A 344 -12.34 -11.83 -23.25
N CYS A 345 -12.40 -11.50 -24.55
CA CYS A 345 -11.25 -11.00 -25.27
C CYS A 345 -11.01 -9.53 -24.90
N PRO A 346 -9.83 -9.14 -24.38
CA PRO A 346 -9.55 -7.74 -24.04
C PRO A 346 -9.62 -6.76 -25.21
N THR A 347 -9.41 -7.26 -26.44
CA THR A 347 -9.51 -6.49 -27.69
C THR A 347 -10.85 -6.70 -28.40
N HIS A 348 -11.78 -7.44 -27.79
CA HIS A 348 -13.11 -7.74 -28.31
C HIS A 348 -13.15 -8.39 -29.71
N ILE A 349 -12.13 -9.18 -30.06
CA ILE A 349 -12.09 -9.90 -31.34
C ILE A 349 -13.28 -10.89 -31.44
N PRO A 350 -14.11 -10.82 -32.50
CA PRO A 350 -15.27 -11.67 -32.65
C PRO A 350 -14.89 -13.07 -33.19
N SER A 351 -14.22 -13.88 -32.36
CA SER A 351 -13.70 -15.21 -32.76
C SER A 351 -14.76 -16.20 -33.25
N HIS A 352 -16.01 -16.06 -32.79
CA HIS A 352 -17.14 -16.85 -33.28
C HIS A 352 -17.45 -16.56 -34.77
N LYS A 353 -17.30 -15.29 -35.21
CA LYS A 353 -17.45 -14.92 -36.63
C LYS A 353 -16.34 -15.49 -37.48
N ARG A 354 -15.10 -15.48 -36.97
CA ARG A 354 -13.95 -16.14 -37.63
C ARG A 354 -14.23 -17.63 -37.87
N ALA A 355 -14.70 -18.33 -36.84
CA ALA A 355 -15.06 -19.74 -36.96
C ALA A 355 -16.20 -19.98 -37.97
N SER A 356 -17.18 -19.07 -38.05
CA SER A 356 -18.25 -19.13 -39.05
C SER A 356 -17.71 -18.98 -40.48
N LEU A 357 -16.81 -18.01 -40.71
CA LEU A 357 -16.17 -17.80 -42.02
C LEU A 357 -15.36 -19.03 -42.45
N ILE A 358 -14.60 -19.64 -41.54
CA ILE A 358 -13.86 -20.88 -41.82
C ILE A 358 -14.82 -22.02 -42.22
N ARG A 359 -15.95 -22.17 -41.50
CA ARG A 359 -16.98 -23.18 -41.84
C ARG A 359 -17.60 -22.97 -43.22
N GLN A 360 -17.60 -21.74 -43.72
CA GLN A 360 -18.08 -21.37 -45.06
C GLN A 360 -17.00 -21.52 -46.15
N GLY A 361 -15.81 -22.03 -45.80
CA GLY A 361 -14.68 -22.13 -46.73
C GLY A 361 -13.94 -20.81 -46.97
N LYS A 362 -14.28 -19.74 -46.22
CA LYS A 362 -13.74 -18.39 -46.39
C LYS A 362 -12.54 -18.14 -45.47
N LEU A 363 -11.48 -18.91 -45.66
CA LEU A 363 -10.31 -18.87 -44.77
C LEU A 363 -9.63 -17.49 -44.77
N ASN A 364 -9.43 -16.89 -45.94
CA ASN A 364 -8.78 -15.58 -46.06
C ASN A 364 -9.56 -14.48 -45.33
N GLU A 365 -10.89 -14.43 -45.49
CA GLU A 365 -11.75 -13.48 -44.78
C GLU A 365 -11.68 -13.69 -43.26
N ALA A 366 -11.58 -14.94 -42.80
CA ALA A 366 -11.50 -15.26 -41.37
C ALA A 366 -10.19 -14.84 -40.71
N LEU A 367 -9.09 -14.89 -41.46
CA LEU A 367 -7.78 -14.47 -41.00
C LEU A 367 -7.61 -12.94 -41.08
N GLU A 368 -8.10 -12.31 -42.16
CA GLU A 368 -8.09 -10.86 -42.33
C GLU A 368 -8.93 -10.15 -41.24
N LEU A 369 -10.03 -10.76 -40.80
CA LEU A 369 -10.88 -10.20 -39.75
C LEU A 369 -10.11 -9.81 -38.47
N VAL A 370 -9.05 -10.52 -38.10
CA VAL A 370 -8.24 -10.20 -36.91
C VAL A 370 -7.44 -8.92 -37.08
N ARG A 371 -7.01 -8.60 -38.30
CA ARG A 371 -6.17 -7.44 -38.60
C ARG A 371 -6.87 -6.11 -38.33
N HIS A 372 -8.20 -6.09 -38.33
CA HIS A 372 -8.97 -4.94 -37.88
C HIS A 372 -8.81 -4.65 -36.38
N TYR A 373 -8.35 -5.62 -35.58
CA TYR A 373 -8.27 -5.52 -34.12
C TYR A 373 -6.83 -5.63 -33.59
N SER A 374 -5.92 -6.29 -34.33
CA SER A 374 -4.54 -6.50 -33.90
C SER A 374 -3.57 -6.51 -35.10
N PRO A 375 -2.45 -5.76 -35.04
CA PRO A 375 -1.41 -5.79 -36.08
C PRO A 375 -0.60 -7.09 -36.13
N LEU A 376 -0.68 -7.93 -35.08
CA LEU A 376 0.18 -9.10 -34.91
C LEU A 376 -0.65 -10.38 -34.68
N PRO A 377 -1.51 -10.77 -35.63
CA PRO A 377 -2.46 -11.87 -35.45
C PRO A 377 -1.76 -13.23 -35.23
N ALA A 378 -0.66 -13.51 -35.92
CA ALA A 378 0.09 -14.76 -35.72
C ALA A 378 0.89 -14.75 -34.42
N THR A 379 1.80 -13.78 -34.26
CA THR A 379 2.71 -13.74 -33.12
C THR A 379 1.99 -13.51 -31.78
N VAL A 380 0.99 -12.64 -31.74
CA VAL A 380 0.27 -12.37 -30.49
C VAL A 380 -0.89 -13.35 -30.31
N CYS A 381 -1.85 -13.39 -31.23
CA CYS A 381 -3.05 -14.22 -31.04
C CYS A 381 -2.83 -15.72 -31.27
N GLY A 382 -1.76 -16.11 -31.96
CA GLY A 382 -1.38 -17.52 -32.15
C GLY A 382 -0.45 -18.05 -31.05
N GLU A 383 0.60 -17.31 -30.71
CA GLU A 383 1.69 -17.84 -29.87
C GLU A 383 1.69 -17.32 -28.42
N ILE A 384 1.51 -16.01 -28.22
CA ILE A 384 1.76 -15.36 -26.92
C ILE A 384 0.49 -15.19 -26.07
N CYS A 385 -0.66 -15.03 -26.70
CA CYS A 385 -1.91 -14.68 -26.04
C CYS A 385 -2.33 -15.75 -25.01
N PRO A 386 -2.79 -15.37 -23.80
CA PRO A 386 -3.33 -16.32 -22.82
C PRO A 386 -4.68 -16.92 -23.24
N ASN A 387 -5.26 -16.47 -24.37
CA ASN A 387 -6.46 -17.00 -25.00
C ASN A 387 -7.67 -17.13 -24.05
N LEU A 388 -7.97 -16.06 -23.29
CA LEU A 388 -9.14 -15.98 -22.41
C LEU A 388 -10.47 -16.27 -23.14
N CYS A 389 -10.52 -15.97 -24.43
CA CYS A 389 -11.64 -16.30 -25.31
C CYS A 389 -11.88 -17.82 -25.46
N MET A 390 -10.84 -18.64 -25.35
CA MET A 390 -10.92 -20.11 -25.32
C MET A 390 -11.43 -20.60 -23.96
N GLN A 391 -11.00 -19.98 -22.86
CA GLN A 391 -11.48 -20.30 -21.52
C GLN A 391 -12.98 -19.98 -21.37
N ALA A 392 -13.43 -18.87 -21.93
CA ALA A 392 -14.84 -18.47 -21.94
C ALA A 392 -15.67 -19.14 -23.06
N CYS A 393 -15.08 -20.04 -23.85
CA CYS A 393 -15.75 -20.66 -24.98
C CYS A 393 -16.87 -21.60 -24.50
N THR A 394 -18.11 -21.32 -24.89
CA THR A 394 -19.27 -22.16 -24.52
C THR A 394 -19.14 -23.59 -25.03
N ARG A 395 -18.42 -23.81 -26.14
CA ARG A 395 -18.14 -25.14 -26.70
C ARG A 395 -17.32 -26.03 -25.77
N ALA A 396 -16.47 -25.45 -24.91
CA ALA A 396 -15.70 -26.20 -23.91
C ALA A 396 -16.59 -26.96 -22.91
N ARG A 397 -17.88 -26.61 -22.80
CA ARG A 397 -18.86 -27.35 -21.99
C ARG A 397 -19.39 -28.63 -22.65
N LEU A 398 -19.15 -28.80 -23.95
CA LEU A 398 -19.58 -29.98 -24.71
C LEU A 398 -18.37 -30.86 -25.05
N ASP A 399 -17.34 -30.28 -25.67
CA ASP A 399 -16.14 -30.99 -26.07
C ASP A 399 -14.87 -30.16 -25.80
N LYS A 400 -14.32 -29.50 -26.81
CA LYS A 400 -13.10 -28.70 -26.73
C LYS A 400 -13.39 -27.27 -27.20
N PRO A 401 -12.77 -26.25 -26.59
CA PRO A 401 -12.87 -24.89 -27.09
C PRO A 401 -12.38 -24.80 -28.54
N LEU A 402 -12.85 -23.79 -29.26
CA LEU A 402 -12.30 -23.46 -30.57
C LEU A 402 -10.81 -23.13 -30.43
N ALA A 403 -9.97 -23.72 -31.28
CA ALA A 403 -8.51 -23.52 -31.26
C ALA A 403 -8.14 -22.14 -31.85
N ILE A 404 -8.38 -21.08 -31.08
CA ILE A 404 -8.16 -19.69 -31.51
C ILE A 404 -6.66 -19.40 -31.71
N ASP A 405 -5.82 -20.02 -30.89
CA ASP A 405 -4.36 -20.09 -31.04
C ASP A 405 -3.96 -20.63 -32.41
N LYS A 406 -4.44 -21.81 -32.79
CA LYS A 406 -4.15 -22.42 -34.10
C LYS A 406 -4.69 -21.58 -35.26
N MET A 407 -5.85 -20.95 -35.08
CA MET A 407 -6.34 -19.98 -36.07
C MET A 407 -5.49 -18.71 -36.15
N GLY A 408 -4.82 -18.32 -35.06
CA GLY A 408 -3.86 -17.23 -35.04
C GLY A 408 -2.59 -17.59 -35.82
N GLU A 409 -2.00 -18.76 -35.55
CA GLU A 409 -0.80 -19.28 -36.23
C GLU A 409 -0.96 -19.30 -37.76
N LEU A 410 -2.14 -19.66 -38.27
CA LEU A 410 -2.45 -19.62 -39.71
C LEU A 410 -2.29 -18.24 -40.36
N SER A 411 -2.18 -17.16 -39.57
CA SER A 411 -1.97 -15.80 -40.09
C SER A 411 -0.50 -15.51 -40.42
N LEU A 412 0.43 -16.44 -40.18
CA LEU A 412 1.88 -16.25 -40.39
C LEU A 412 2.20 -15.99 -41.87
N ASP A 413 1.56 -16.72 -42.76
CA ASP A 413 1.82 -16.67 -44.20
C ASP A 413 0.93 -15.66 -44.94
N LEU A 414 0.11 -14.89 -44.21
CA LEU A 414 -0.73 -13.88 -44.85
C LEU A 414 0.11 -12.68 -45.31
N PRO A 415 -0.02 -12.23 -46.58
CA PRO A 415 0.66 -11.04 -47.06
C PRO A 415 0.20 -9.81 -46.26
N ALA A 416 1.10 -8.85 -46.06
CA ALA A 416 0.73 -7.57 -45.45
C ALA A 416 -0.36 -6.88 -46.29
N PRO A 417 -1.35 -6.21 -45.66
CA PRO A 417 -2.36 -5.46 -46.39
C PRO A 417 -1.71 -4.29 -47.14
N GLU A 418 -2.32 -3.90 -48.25
CA GLU A 418 -1.86 -2.73 -49.00
C GLU A 418 -2.02 -1.47 -48.16
N LYS A 419 -1.00 -0.60 -48.21
CA LYS A 419 -1.03 0.66 -47.48
C LYS A 419 -2.08 1.58 -48.10
N ALA A 420 -2.99 2.10 -47.28
CA ALA A 420 -3.97 3.09 -47.70
C ALA A 420 -3.31 4.38 -48.23
N ALA A 421 -4.03 5.11 -49.10
CA ALA A 421 -3.57 6.38 -49.63
C ALA A 421 -3.26 7.38 -48.50
N PRO A 422 -2.19 8.19 -48.61
CA PRO A 422 -1.84 9.19 -47.60
C PRO A 422 -2.98 10.20 -47.36
N THR A 423 -3.34 10.42 -46.10
CA THR A 423 -4.40 11.37 -45.71
C THR A 423 -3.94 12.82 -45.64
N GLY A 424 -2.64 13.09 -45.82
CA GLY A 424 -2.03 14.43 -45.68
C GLY A 424 -1.77 14.89 -44.23
N HIS A 425 -2.26 14.16 -43.23
CA HIS A 425 -2.10 14.49 -41.81
C HIS A 425 -0.88 13.78 -41.20
N LYS A 426 -0.29 14.35 -40.13
CA LYS A 426 0.84 13.76 -39.40
C LYS A 426 0.47 13.49 -37.94
N ILE A 427 0.75 12.28 -37.46
CA ILE A 427 0.49 11.85 -36.09
C ILE A 427 1.80 11.31 -35.50
N ALA A 428 2.11 11.68 -34.25
CA ALA A 428 3.24 11.14 -33.50
C ALA A 428 2.75 10.10 -32.49
N VAL A 429 3.29 8.88 -32.57
CA VAL A 429 3.01 7.79 -31.62
C VAL A 429 4.19 7.67 -30.64
N ILE A 430 3.94 7.91 -29.35
CA ILE A 430 4.97 7.86 -28.30
C ILE A 430 4.85 6.54 -27.52
N GLY A 431 5.84 5.67 -27.71
CA GLY A 431 5.96 4.38 -27.02
C GLY A 431 5.90 3.19 -27.97
N GLY A 432 6.87 2.27 -27.85
CA GLY A 432 6.98 1.06 -28.70
C GLY A 432 6.29 -0.18 -28.14
N GLY A 433 5.40 -0.02 -27.16
CA GLY A 433 4.63 -1.13 -26.59
C GLY A 433 3.44 -1.55 -27.47
N PRO A 434 2.71 -2.62 -27.10
CA PRO A 434 1.59 -3.14 -27.88
C PRO A 434 0.51 -2.10 -28.22
N ALA A 435 0.22 -1.19 -27.30
CA ALA A 435 -0.74 -0.10 -27.52
C ALA A 435 -0.24 0.90 -28.57
N GLY A 436 1.05 1.28 -28.54
CA GLY A 436 1.65 2.17 -29.53
C GLY A 436 1.73 1.53 -30.92
N MET A 437 2.10 0.24 -30.99
CA MET A 437 2.10 -0.50 -32.25
C MET A 437 0.70 -0.62 -32.85
N SER A 438 -0.32 -0.88 -32.03
CA SER A 438 -1.72 -0.92 -32.49
C SER A 438 -2.19 0.45 -32.99
N ALA A 439 -1.88 1.52 -32.26
CA ALA A 439 -2.22 2.89 -32.66
C ALA A 439 -1.48 3.36 -33.93
N ALA A 440 -0.33 2.77 -34.26
CA ALA A 440 0.38 3.04 -35.51
C ALA A 440 -0.15 2.20 -36.69
N TRP A 441 -0.87 1.11 -36.41
CA TRP A 441 -1.45 0.20 -37.40
C TRP A 441 -2.83 0.67 -37.88
N GLN A 442 -3.64 1.19 -36.95
CA GLN A 442 -4.93 1.83 -37.23
C GLN A 442 -4.70 3.21 -37.84
#